data_AF-A0A3B9ZG76-F1
#
_entry.id   AF-A0A3B9ZG76-F1
#
_cell.length_a   1.000
_cell.length_b   1.000
_cell.length_c   1.000
_cell.angle_alpha   90.00
_cell.angle_beta   90.00
_cell.angle_gamma   90.00
#
_symmetry.space_group_name_H-M   'P 1'
#
loop_
_entity.id
_entity.type
_entity.pdbx_description
1 polymer ?
#
loop_
_entity_poly.entity_id
_entity_poly.type
_entity_poly.pdbx_seq_one_letter_code
_entity_poly.pdbx_strand_id
1 'polypeptide(L)'
;MADAKCPGQNPQYWKPEDAVEVQCPQCKEIVEFFKDEPKRKCYNCKHEVINPKVDFGCALWCPKAVECIGQERYQQLLASAKQAPATDKYRTKKDLLVFEMERYFGKDTKSITHAKKVLSFAEQLLEKEKAEPLVVIAAAILHDIGICKAKEKYGSHAAGYQEIEGPAVAREMMEKIQLKKEVVDEVCAIIAHHHSPKEAETLNFKVLYDADWLVNFKDEYARYHKEEVSEVIERVFLTKSGKELARELYILPE
;
A
#
# COMPACT_ATOMS: atom_id res chain seq x y z
N MET A 1 9.75 12.76 -26.07
CA MET A 1 9.38 11.54 -25.34
C MET A 1 10.25 11.50 -24.11
N ALA A 2 9.69 11.74 -22.93
CA ALA A 2 10.48 11.73 -21.71
C ALA A 2 10.93 10.29 -21.45
N ASP A 3 12.24 10.07 -21.31
CA ASP A 3 12.81 8.82 -20.84
C ASP A 3 12.18 8.48 -19.50
N ALA A 4 11.25 7.53 -19.49
CA ALA A 4 10.64 7.00 -18.28
C ALA A 4 11.75 6.27 -17.50
N LYS A 5 12.48 7.00 -16.67
CA LYS A 5 13.47 6.43 -15.75
C LYS A 5 12.73 5.50 -14.81
N CYS A 6 13.20 4.26 -14.72
CA CYS A 6 12.64 3.25 -13.84
C CYS A 6 12.63 3.81 -12.40
N PRO A 7 11.47 3.84 -11.72
CA PRO A 7 11.37 4.41 -10.38
C PRO A 7 12.32 3.79 -9.35
N GLY A 8 12.69 2.52 -9.54
CA GLY A 8 13.66 1.79 -8.72
C GLY A 8 15.13 2.12 -9.00
N GLN A 9 15.43 2.90 -10.06
CA GLN A 9 16.79 3.23 -10.51
C GLN A 9 17.25 4.64 -10.11
N ASN A 10 16.58 5.30 -9.16
CA ASN A 10 17.05 6.58 -8.66
C ASN A 10 18.14 6.36 -7.58
N PRO A 11 19.43 6.69 -7.86
CA PRO A 11 20.54 6.43 -6.94
C PRO A 11 20.47 7.28 -5.67
N GLN A 12 19.64 8.33 -5.66
CA GLN A 12 19.49 9.25 -4.53
C GLN A 12 18.92 8.58 -3.27
N TYR A 13 18.30 7.41 -3.40
CA TYR A 13 17.65 6.69 -2.29
C TYR A 13 18.37 5.40 -1.88
N TRP A 14 19.58 5.15 -2.41
CA TRP A 14 20.32 3.92 -2.16
C TRP A 14 21.08 3.97 -0.84
N LYS A 15 21.08 2.86 -0.12
CA LYS A 15 21.82 2.61 1.11
C LYS A 15 22.87 1.52 0.89
N PRO A 16 23.89 1.39 1.76
CA PRO A 16 24.89 0.33 1.65
C PRO A 16 24.29 -1.09 1.64
N GLU A 17 23.12 -1.28 2.25
CA GLU A 17 22.41 -2.57 2.29
C GLU A 17 21.70 -2.94 0.96
N ASP A 18 21.65 -2.02 -0.02
CA ASP A 18 21.03 -2.24 -1.33
C ASP A 18 21.97 -2.96 -2.33
N ALA A 19 23.18 -3.34 -1.90
CA ALA A 19 24.08 -4.25 -2.61
C ALA A 19 23.98 -5.68 -2.04
N VAL A 20 23.92 -6.67 -2.93
CA VAL A 20 23.72 -8.08 -2.58
C VAL A 20 24.79 -8.92 -3.24
N GLU A 21 25.47 -9.72 -2.44
CA GLU A 21 26.39 -10.73 -2.91
C GLU A 21 25.66 -12.04 -3.19
N VAL A 22 25.82 -12.59 -4.39
CA VAL A 22 25.17 -13.83 -4.83
C VAL A 22 26.23 -14.75 -5.41
N GLN A 23 26.25 -16.01 -4.97
CA GLN A 23 27.16 -17.00 -5.55
C GLN A 23 26.68 -17.42 -6.94
N CYS A 24 27.58 -17.37 -7.92
CA CYS A 24 27.31 -17.89 -9.26
C CYS A 24 26.94 -19.38 -9.18
N PRO A 25 25.79 -19.82 -9.74
CA PRO A 25 25.39 -21.22 -9.66
C PRO A 25 26.36 -22.15 -10.39
N GLN A 26 27.07 -21.65 -11.40
CA GLN A 26 27.99 -22.43 -12.24
C GLN A 26 29.41 -22.51 -11.66
N CYS A 27 30.00 -21.40 -11.21
CA CYS A 27 31.40 -21.37 -10.78
C CYS A 27 31.62 -20.92 -9.33
N LYS A 28 30.55 -20.70 -8.56
CA LYS A 28 30.55 -20.29 -7.13
C LYS A 28 31.20 -18.95 -6.79
N GLU A 29 31.76 -18.27 -7.79
CA GLU A 29 32.26 -16.91 -7.71
C GLU A 29 31.19 -15.95 -7.16
N ILE A 30 31.60 -15.03 -6.29
CA ILE A 30 30.70 -14.00 -5.75
C ILE A 30 30.40 -12.99 -6.84
N VAL A 31 29.13 -12.76 -7.12
CA VAL A 31 28.65 -11.73 -8.03
C VAL A 31 27.89 -10.70 -7.21
N GLU A 32 28.41 -9.48 -7.19
CA GLU A 32 27.72 -8.35 -6.59
C GLU A 32 26.62 -7.83 -7.52
N PHE A 33 25.46 -7.61 -6.92
CA PHE A 33 24.31 -6.99 -7.54
C PHE A 33 23.89 -5.74 -6.79
N PHE A 34 23.49 -4.71 -7.53
CA PHE A 34 22.68 -3.64 -6.97
C PHE A 34 21.18 -3.99 -7.00
N LYS A 35 20.37 -3.33 -6.18
CA LYS A 35 18.91 -3.50 -6.07
C LYS A 35 18.17 -3.39 -7.42
N ASP A 36 18.74 -2.70 -8.39
CA ASP A 36 18.16 -2.51 -9.71
C ASP A 36 18.75 -3.41 -10.81
N GLU A 37 19.73 -4.26 -10.47
CA GLU A 37 20.33 -5.20 -11.41
C GLU A 37 19.61 -6.56 -11.31
N PRO A 38 18.65 -6.87 -12.21
CA PRO A 38 17.90 -8.10 -12.16
C PRO A 38 18.74 -9.33 -12.52
N LYS A 39 19.81 -9.11 -13.30
CA LYS A 39 20.74 -10.12 -13.78
C LYS A 39 22.08 -9.48 -14.17
N ARG A 40 23.16 -10.25 -14.04
CA ARG A 40 24.52 -9.83 -14.37
C ARG A 40 25.30 -11.04 -14.87
N LYS A 41 26.19 -10.84 -15.84
CA LYS A 41 27.10 -11.91 -16.27
C LYS A 41 28.19 -12.07 -15.22
N CYS A 42 28.38 -13.29 -14.74
CA CYS A 42 29.51 -13.62 -13.88
C CYS A 42 30.82 -13.22 -14.59
N TYR A 43 31.70 -12.49 -13.91
CA TYR A 43 32.95 -12.04 -14.50
C TYR A 43 33.87 -13.21 -14.86
N ASN A 44 33.83 -14.29 -14.06
CA ASN A 44 34.63 -15.50 -14.21
C ASN A 44 34.10 -16.39 -15.35
N CYS A 45 32.90 -16.98 -15.22
CA CYS A 45 32.39 -17.97 -16.18
C CYS A 45 31.43 -17.44 -17.25
N LYS A 46 31.11 -16.13 -17.24
CA LYS A 46 30.13 -15.47 -18.13
C LYS A 46 28.68 -15.97 -18.04
N HIS A 47 28.39 -16.92 -17.15
CA HIS A 47 27.03 -17.36 -16.84
C HIS A 47 26.17 -16.18 -16.39
N GLU A 48 24.92 -16.13 -16.84
CA GLU A 48 23.97 -15.12 -16.41
C GLU A 48 23.48 -15.45 -14.99
N VAL A 49 23.96 -14.69 -14.01
CA VAL A 49 23.56 -14.82 -12.61
C VAL A 49 22.38 -13.90 -12.36
N ILE A 50 21.43 -14.38 -11.58
CA ILE A 50 20.19 -13.68 -11.25
C ILE A 50 20.30 -13.13 -9.83
N ASN A 51 19.89 -11.87 -9.62
CA ASN A 51 19.75 -11.32 -8.28
C ASN A 51 18.49 -11.91 -7.61
N PRO A 52 18.62 -12.64 -6.48
CA PRO A 52 17.50 -13.26 -5.78
C PRO A 52 16.70 -12.26 -4.93
N LYS A 53 17.24 -11.06 -4.66
CA LYS A 53 16.58 -10.03 -3.84
C LYS A 53 15.81 -8.99 -4.64
N VAL A 54 15.84 -9.04 -5.97
CA VAL A 54 15.04 -8.11 -6.78
C VAL A 54 13.57 -8.53 -6.72
N ASP A 55 12.76 -7.69 -6.08
CA ASP A 55 11.30 -7.82 -6.13
C ASP A 55 10.81 -7.36 -7.51
N PHE A 56 10.40 -8.32 -8.34
CA PHE A 56 9.85 -8.08 -9.67
C PHE A 56 8.35 -7.79 -9.66
N GLY A 57 7.80 -7.34 -8.53
CA GLY A 57 6.45 -6.78 -8.49
C GLY A 57 6.24 -5.74 -9.59
N CYS A 58 7.25 -4.93 -9.92
CA CYS A 58 7.21 -3.98 -11.03
C CYS A 58 6.98 -4.63 -12.41
N ALA A 59 7.53 -5.82 -12.64
CA ALA A 59 7.45 -6.52 -13.92
C ALA A 59 6.04 -7.04 -14.20
N LEU A 60 5.22 -7.27 -13.18
CA LEU A 60 3.85 -7.77 -13.36
C LEU A 60 2.91 -6.78 -14.08
N TRP A 61 3.30 -5.51 -14.21
CA TRP A 61 2.51 -4.46 -14.87
C TRP A 61 3.31 -3.59 -15.84
N CYS A 62 4.63 -3.78 -15.94
CA CYS A 62 5.46 -3.01 -16.87
C CYS A 62 5.24 -3.50 -18.32
N PRO A 63 4.91 -2.62 -19.29
CA PRO A 63 4.79 -3.00 -20.70
C PRO A 63 6.08 -3.57 -21.30
N LYS A 64 7.24 -3.24 -20.70
CA LYS A 64 8.57 -3.73 -21.10
C LYS A 64 9.08 -4.88 -20.23
N ALA A 65 8.21 -5.53 -19.44
CA ALA A 65 8.62 -6.57 -18.51
C ALA A 65 9.34 -7.74 -19.21
N VAL A 66 8.79 -8.23 -20.33
CA VAL A 66 9.40 -9.33 -21.10
C VAL A 66 10.79 -8.97 -21.60
N GLU A 67 10.99 -7.73 -22.07
CA GLU A 67 12.29 -7.22 -22.49
C GLU A 67 13.28 -7.08 -21.32
N CYS A 68 12.77 -6.71 -20.15
CA CYS A 68 13.57 -6.48 -18.94
C CYS A 68 14.04 -7.79 -18.27
N ILE A 69 13.14 -8.77 -18.12
CA ILE A 69 13.38 -9.95 -17.28
C ILE A 69 13.34 -11.28 -18.06
N GLY A 70 12.95 -11.25 -19.33
CA GLY A 70 12.81 -12.42 -20.19
C GLY A 70 11.44 -13.09 -20.06
N GLN A 71 10.99 -13.71 -21.15
CA GLN A 71 9.67 -14.34 -21.28
C GLN A 71 9.43 -15.45 -20.24
N GLU A 72 10.40 -16.34 -20.06
CA GLU A 72 10.28 -17.48 -19.15
C GLU A 72 10.11 -17.03 -17.70
N ARG A 73 10.92 -16.04 -17.28
CA ARG A 73 10.86 -15.47 -15.94
C ARG A 73 9.58 -14.66 -15.72
N TYR A 74 9.12 -13.93 -16.74
CA TYR A 74 7.83 -13.24 -16.66
C TYR A 74 6.67 -14.22 -16.44
N GLN A 75 6.67 -15.37 -17.12
CA GLN A 75 5.67 -16.41 -16.89
C GLN A 75 5.77 -17.03 -15.49
N GLN A 76 6.99 -17.26 -14.98
CA GLN A 76 7.19 -17.73 -13.60
C GLN A 76 6.67 -16.74 -12.56
N LEU A 77 6.88 -15.44 -12.77
CA LEU A 77 6.34 -14.37 -11.93
C LEU A 77 4.81 -14.30 -11.97
N LEU A 78 4.22 -14.43 -13.16
CA LEU A 78 2.76 -14.52 -13.30
C LEU A 78 2.19 -15.77 -12.61
N ALA A 79 2.91 -16.89 -12.64
CA ALA A 79 2.49 -18.13 -12.01
C ALA A 79 2.64 -18.07 -10.47
N SER A 80 3.74 -17.52 -9.96
CA SER A 80 3.95 -17.36 -8.51
C SER A 80 2.94 -16.37 -7.91
N ALA A 81 2.63 -15.27 -8.60
CA ALA A 81 1.60 -14.32 -8.17
C ALA A 81 0.19 -14.94 -8.10
N LYS A 82 -0.09 -15.99 -8.89
CA LYS A 82 -1.37 -16.73 -8.85
C LYS A 82 -1.46 -17.72 -7.69
N GLN A 83 -0.33 -18.21 -7.20
CA GLN A 83 -0.23 -19.20 -6.12
C GLN A 83 0.03 -18.56 -4.75
N ALA A 84 0.28 -17.26 -4.71
CA ALA A 84 0.56 -16.52 -3.51
C ALA A 84 -0.69 -16.50 -2.58
N PRO A 85 -0.51 -16.41 -1.25
CA PRO A 85 -1.61 -16.23 -0.30
C PRO A 85 -2.56 -15.10 -0.74
N ALA A 86 -3.83 -15.13 -0.33
CA ALA A 86 -4.82 -14.12 -0.73
C ALA A 86 -4.38 -12.67 -0.41
N THR A 87 -3.55 -12.51 0.63
CA THR A 87 -2.90 -11.26 1.04
C THR A 87 -1.81 -10.78 0.06
N ASP A 88 -1.17 -11.70 -0.66
CA ASP A 88 -0.04 -11.45 -1.56
C ASP A 88 -0.48 -11.34 -3.04
N LYS A 89 -1.68 -11.82 -3.39
CA LYS A 89 -2.31 -11.67 -4.71
C LYS A 89 -2.34 -10.22 -5.23
N TYR A 90 -2.49 -9.25 -4.31
CA TYR A 90 -2.54 -7.82 -4.64
C TYR A 90 -1.26 -7.06 -4.28
N ARG A 91 -0.21 -7.74 -3.80
CA ARG A 91 1.04 -7.12 -3.36
C ARG A 91 1.58 -6.12 -4.37
N THR A 92 1.63 -6.52 -5.63
CA THR A 92 2.08 -5.64 -6.70
C THR A 92 1.23 -4.36 -6.87
N LYS A 93 -0.10 -4.47 -6.81
CA LYS A 93 -0.99 -3.31 -6.94
C LYS A 93 -0.90 -2.44 -5.69
N LYS A 94 -0.77 -3.05 -4.52
CA LYS A 94 -0.53 -2.40 -3.23
C LYS A 94 0.76 -1.59 -3.27
N ASP A 95 1.88 -2.22 -3.63
CA ASP A 95 3.21 -1.58 -3.67
C ASP A 95 3.23 -0.41 -4.66
N LEU A 96 2.56 -0.57 -5.80
CA LEU A 96 2.35 0.50 -6.78
C LEU A 96 1.57 1.69 -6.21
N LEU A 97 0.46 1.42 -5.52
CA LEU A 97 -0.34 2.47 -4.89
C LEU A 97 0.43 3.18 -3.80
N VAL A 98 1.16 2.42 -2.97
CA VAL A 98 2.05 2.99 -1.93
C VAL A 98 3.09 3.89 -2.59
N PHE A 99 3.73 3.44 -3.66
CA PHE A 99 4.72 4.24 -4.39
C PHE A 99 4.12 5.53 -4.95
N GLU A 100 2.95 5.49 -5.59
CA GLU A 100 2.30 6.70 -6.12
C GLU A 100 1.85 7.65 -5.02
N MET A 101 1.34 7.11 -3.90
CA MET A 101 0.97 7.88 -2.71
C MET A 101 2.18 8.59 -2.09
N GLU A 102 3.30 7.88 -1.89
CA GLU A 102 4.55 8.45 -1.38
C GLU A 102 5.08 9.55 -2.30
N ARG A 103 5.06 9.31 -3.61
CA ARG A 103 5.48 10.28 -4.62
C ARG A 103 4.62 11.54 -4.58
N TYR A 104 3.32 11.38 -4.35
CA TYR A 104 2.37 12.49 -4.29
C TYR A 104 2.54 13.33 -3.01
N PHE A 105 2.62 12.68 -1.84
CA PHE A 105 2.85 13.37 -0.57
C PHE A 105 4.26 13.96 -0.44
N GLY A 106 5.24 13.39 -1.14
CA GLY A 106 6.61 13.89 -1.20
C GLY A 106 7.27 13.96 0.18
N LYS A 107 7.37 15.16 0.76
CA LYS A 107 7.99 15.38 2.08
C LYS A 107 7.01 15.29 3.24
N ASP A 108 5.73 15.10 3.00
CA ASP A 108 4.73 14.94 4.05
C ASP A 108 4.80 13.54 4.67
N THR A 109 5.81 13.35 5.52
CA THR A 109 6.06 12.07 6.20
C THR A 109 4.96 11.70 7.18
N LYS A 110 4.18 12.68 7.68
CA LYS A 110 3.07 12.42 8.59
C LYS A 110 1.94 11.70 7.86
N SER A 111 1.48 12.25 6.74
CA SER A 111 0.42 11.65 5.91
C SER A 111 0.83 10.28 5.37
N ILE A 112 2.09 10.13 4.92
CA ILE A 112 2.63 8.83 4.47
C ILE A 112 2.62 7.80 5.61
N THR A 113 3.09 8.19 6.80
CA THR A 113 3.16 7.29 7.96
C THR A 113 1.77 6.91 8.44
N HIS A 114 0.83 7.86 8.44
CA HIS A 114 -0.57 7.63 8.76
C HIS A 114 -1.18 6.57 7.84
N ALA A 115 -1.17 6.81 6.53
CA ALA A 115 -1.73 5.90 5.53
C ALA A 115 -1.13 4.49 5.62
N LYS A 116 0.18 4.36 5.90
CA LYS A 116 0.83 3.05 6.10
C LYS A 116 0.37 2.33 7.36
N LYS A 117 0.13 3.05 8.47
CA LYS A 117 -0.43 2.45 9.69
C LYS A 117 -1.88 2.00 9.46
N VAL A 118 -2.69 2.83 8.79
CA VAL A 118 -4.07 2.48 8.42
C VAL A 118 -4.06 1.23 7.54
N LEU A 119 -3.19 1.15 6.53
CA LEU A 119 -3.02 -0.03 5.70
C LEU A 119 -2.70 -1.29 6.53
N SER A 120 -1.79 -1.19 7.50
CA SER A 120 -1.42 -2.33 8.35
C SER A 120 -2.59 -2.85 9.20
N PHE A 121 -3.44 -1.97 9.73
CA PHE A 121 -4.65 -2.38 10.43
C PHE A 121 -5.72 -2.91 9.48
N ALA A 122 -5.89 -2.30 8.31
CA ALA A 122 -6.82 -2.77 7.30
C ALA A 122 -6.50 -4.19 6.84
N GLU A 123 -5.21 -4.52 6.67
CA GLU A 123 -4.76 -5.89 6.36
C GLU A 123 -5.10 -6.88 7.48
N GLN A 124 -4.91 -6.52 8.75
CA GLN A 124 -5.30 -7.37 9.89
C GLN A 124 -6.82 -7.60 9.96
N LEU A 125 -7.63 -6.57 9.69
CA LEU A 125 -9.09 -6.68 9.67
C LEU A 125 -9.57 -7.57 8.51
N LEU A 126 -8.92 -7.48 7.35
CA LEU A 126 -9.20 -8.34 6.18
C LEU A 126 -8.97 -9.83 6.42
N GLU A 127 -8.16 -10.21 7.41
CA GLU A 127 -8.01 -11.63 7.78
C GLU A 127 -9.27 -12.19 8.47
N LYS A 128 -10.03 -11.33 9.14
CA LYS A 128 -11.21 -11.69 9.93
C LYS A 128 -12.52 -11.35 9.20
N GLU A 129 -12.51 -10.37 8.31
CA GLU A 129 -13.68 -9.85 7.60
C GLU A 129 -13.69 -10.27 6.13
N LYS A 130 -14.87 -10.60 5.58
CA LYS A 130 -15.04 -11.01 4.17
C LYS A 130 -15.19 -9.81 3.22
N ALA A 131 -14.48 -8.72 3.50
CA ALA A 131 -14.46 -7.54 2.65
C ALA A 131 -13.64 -7.79 1.37
N GLU A 132 -13.84 -6.98 0.34
CA GLU A 132 -13.09 -7.05 -0.92
C GLU A 132 -11.67 -6.46 -0.70
N PRO A 133 -10.61 -7.30 -0.70
CA PRO A 133 -9.31 -6.86 -0.20
C PRO A 133 -8.71 -5.71 -1.01
N LEU A 134 -8.86 -5.73 -2.33
CA LEU A 134 -8.28 -4.71 -3.19
C LEU A 134 -8.94 -3.34 -3.02
N VAL A 135 -10.25 -3.30 -2.75
CA VAL A 135 -10.98 -2.06 -2.45
C VAL A 135 -10.48 -1.49 -1.13
N VAL A 136 -10.45 -2.31 -0.08
CA VAL A 136 -10.01 -1.89 1.26
C VAL A 136 -8.55 -1.43 1.25
N ILE A 137 -7.64 -2.18 0.64
CA ILE A 137 -6.22 -1.82 0.54
C ILE A 137 -6.03 -0.50 -0.21
N ALA A 138 -6.70 -0.33 -1.36
CA ALA A 138 -6.57 0.89 -2.14
C ALA A 138 -7.16 2.09 -1.40
N ALA A 139 -8.30 1.93 -0.74
CA ALA A 139 -8.91 2.98 0.05
C ALA A 139 -8.05 3.35 1.28
N ALA A 140 -7.45 2.37 1.97
CA ALA A 140 -6.53 2.62 3.09
C ALA A 140 -5.31 3.44 2.67
N ILE A 141 -4.74 3.16 1.51
CA ILE A 141 -3.59 3.90 0.98
C ILE A 141 -3.97 5.33 0.56
N LEU A 142 -5.18 5.53 0.05
CA LEU A 142 -5.57 6.77 -0.65
C LEU A 142 -6.59 7.65 0.09
N HIS A 143 -7.11 7.25 1.25
CA HIS A 143 -8.21 7.98 1.91
C HIS A 143 -7.92 9.48 2.13
N ASP A 144 -6.73 9.80 2.63
CA ASP A 144 -6.30 11.19 2.89
C ASP A 144 -5.68 11.91 1.67
N ILE A 145 -5.72 11.33 0.47
CA ILE A 145 -5.02 11.91 -0.70
C ILE A 145 -5.55 13.30 -1.10
N GLY A 146 -6.77 13.63 -0.67
CA GLY A 146 -7.40 14.93 -0.86
C GLY A 146 -6.73 16.08 -0.10
N ILE A 147 -5.97 15.80 0.97
CA ILE A 147 -5.40 16.83 1.86
C ILE A 147 -4.53 17.85 1.12
N CYS A 148 -3.74 17.43 0.12
CA CYS A 148 -2.87 18.34 -0.64
C CYS A 148 -3.69 19.30 -1.50
N LYS A 149 -4.74 18.81 -2.17
CA LYS A 149 -5.62 19.62 -3.02
C LYS A 149 -6.53 20.52 -2.20
N ALA A 150 -7.01 20.02 -1.05
CA ALA A 150 -7.79 20.81 -0.10
C ALA A 150 -6.98 22.01 0.41
N LYS A 151 -5.70 21.79 0.75
CA LYS A 151 -4.77 22.85 1.16
C LYS A 151 -4.47 23.84 0.02
N GLU A 152 -4.23 23.35 -1.18
CA GLU A 152 -3.94 24.17 -2.37
C GLU A 152 -5.11 25.10 -2.72
N LYS A 153 -6.34 24.57 -2.76
CA LYS A 153 -7.53 25.29 -3.22
C LYS A 153 -8.20 26.13 -2.14
N TYR A 154 -8.28 25.62 -0.92
CA TYR A 154 -9.09 26.21 0.16
C TYR A 154 -8.25 26.68 1.36
N GLY A 155 -6.93 26.43 1.36
CA GLY A 155 -6.07 26.75 2.50
C GLY A 155 -6.42 25.97 3.77
N SER A 156 -7.15 24.86 3.65
CA SER A 156 -7.74 24.13 4.77
C SER A 156 -7.47 22.63 4.68
N HIS A 157 -7.42 21.99 5.84
CA HIS A 157 -7.32 20.52 5.99
C HIS A 157 -8.64 19.94 6.52
N ALA A 158 -9.73 20.71 6.49
CA ALA A 158 -11.02 20.25 7.00
C ALA A 158 -11.52 19.04 6.20
N ALA A 159 -12.06 18.04 6.92
CA ALA A 159 -12.53 16.76 6.37
C ALA A 159 -13.36 16.91 5.09
N GLY A 160 -14.35 17.81 5.09
CA GLY A 160 -15.23 18.01 3.92
C GLY A 160 -14.50 18.45 2.64
N TYR A 161 -13.41 19.22 2.73
CA TYR A 161 -12.63 19.58 1.54
C TYR A 161 -11.77 18.42 1.03
N GLN A 162 -11.31 17.55 1.93
CA GLN A 162 -10.57 16.35 1.55
C GLN A 162 -11.48 15.36 0.83
N GLU A 163 -12.71 15.18 1.32
CA GLU A 163 -13.73 14.33 0.71
C GLU A 163 -14.16 14.83 -0.68
N ILE A 164 -14.14 16.15 -0.92
CA ILE A 164 -14.40 16.74 -2.24
C ILE A 164 -13.25 16.48 -3.22
N GLU A 165 -12.01 16.66 -2.78
CA GLU A 165 -10.84 16.66 -3.67
C GLU A 165 -10.17 15.28 -3.83
N GLY A 166 -10.30 14.41 -2.84
CA GLY A 166 -9.68 13.08 -2.78
C GLY A 166 -10.10 12.14 -3.92
N PRO A 167 -11.39 11.97 -4.24
CA PRO A 167 -11.84 11.00 -5.23
C PRO A 167 -11.22 11.19 -6.62
N ALA A 168 -11.06 12.44 -7.07
CA ALA A 168 -10.49 12.74 -8.38
C ALA A 168 -9.00 12.33 -8.45
N VAL A 169 -8.24 12.63 -7.40
CA VAL A 169 -6.82 12.28 -7.31
C VAL A 169 -6.63 10.77 -7.18
N ALA A 170 -7.42 10.12 -6.33
CA ALA A 170 -7.39 8.68 -6.14
C ALA A 170 -7.70 7.93 -7.44
N ARG A 171 -8.72 8.39 -8.19
CA ARG A 171 -9.07 7.85 -9.51
C ARG A 171 -7.90 7.89 -10.48
N GLU A 172 -7.24 9.03 -10.60
CA GLU A 172 -6.09 9.20 -11.51
C GLU A 172 -4.96 8.22 -11.17
N MET A 173 -4.66 8.02 -9.88
CA MET A 173 -3.62 7.08 -9.44
C MET A 173 -4.00 5.63 -9.75
N MET A 174 -5.24 5.23 -9.45
CA MET A 174 -5.71 3.88 -9.68
C MET A 174 -5.84 3.52 -11.17
N GLU A 175 -6.25 4.48 -12.01
CA GLU A 175 -6.34 4.29 -13.47
C GLU A 175 -4.95 4.17 -14.12
N LYS A 176 -3.95 4.93 -13.65
CA LYS A 176 -2.55 4.79 -14.11
C LYS A 176 -2.02 3.37 -13.91
N ILE A 177 -2.42 2.72 -12.82
CA ILE A 177 -2.02 1.35 -12.51
C ILE A 177 -3.03 0.31 -13.06
N GLN A 178 -3.99 0.72 -13.88
CA GLN A 178 -4.96 -0.14 -14.56
C GLN A 178 -5.78 -1.00 -13.59
N LEU A 179 -6.28 -0.40 -12.50
CA LEU A 179 -7.30 -1.04 -11.69
C LEU A 179 -8.64 -1.10 -12.45
N LYS A 180 -9.43 -2.14 -12.15
CA LYS A 180 -10.74 -2.32 -12.77
C LYS A 180 -11.68 -1.18 -12.36
N LYS A 181 -12.53 -0.74 -13.28
CA LYS A 181 -13.46 0.38 -13.08
C LYS A 181 -14.32 0.19 -11.83
N GLU A 182 -14.79 -1.02 -11.57
CA GLU A 182 -15.65 -1.33 -10.42
C GLU A 182 -14.93 -1.05 -9.09
N VAL A 183 -13.65 -1.42 -9.01
CA VAL A 183 -12.81 -1.16 -7.83
C VAL A 183 -12.55 0.34 -7.69
N VAL A 184 -12.21 1.01 -8.79
CA VAL A 184 -11.93 2.45 -8.81
C VAL A 184 -13.15 3.23 -8.33
N ASP A 185 -14.33 2.90 -8.84
CA ASP A 185 -15.58 3.59 -8.48
C ASP A 185 -15.94 3.39 -7.01
N GLU A 186 -15.81 2.17 -6.49
CA GLU A 186 -16.09 1.89 -5.08
C GLU A 186 -15.08 2.60 -4.15
N VAL A 187 -13.79 2.56 -4.46
CA VAL A 187 -12.77 3.28 -3.68
C VAL A 187 -13.04 4.78 -3.71
N CYS A 188 -13.34 5.36 -4.87
CA CYS A 188 -13.70 6.79 -4.96
C CYS A 188 -14.94 7.12 -4.14
N ALA A 189 -15.95 6.24 -4.12
CA ALA A 189 -17.14 6.43 -3.31
C ALA A 189 -16.79 6.43 -1.83
N ILE A 190 -15.98 5.48 -1.36
CA ILE A 190 -15.52 5.42 0.04
C ILE A 190 -14.77 6.69 0.43
N ILE A 191 -13.80 7.13 -0.38
CA ILE A 191 -12.99 8.33 -0.10
C ILE A 191 -13.85 9.59 -0.01
N ALA A 192 -14.92 9.68 -0.80
CA ALA A 192 -15.81 10.84 -0.85
C ALA A 192 -16.64 11.06 0.44
N HIS A 193 -16.63 10.11 1.38
CA HIS A 193 -17.34 10.26 2.66
C HIS A 193 -16.68 9.49 3.82
N HIS A 194 -15.36 9.27 3.76
CA HIS A 194 -14.67 8.43 4.74
C HIS A 194 -14.65 9.01 6.17
N HIS A 195 -14.82 10.33 6.34
CA HIS A 195 -15.03 10.95 7.65
C HIS A 195 -16.52 11.12 8.00
N SER A 196 -17.43 10.82 7.06
CA SER A 196 -18.87 11.05 7.17
C SER A 196 -19.67 9.75 6.91
N PRO A 197 -19.64 8.76 7.84
CA PRO A 197 -20.38 7.51 7.69
C PRO A 197 -21.88 7.76 7.47
N LYS A 198 -22.47 7.07 6.49
CA LYS A 198 -23.91 7.06 6.21
C LYS A 198 -24.62 5.99 7.03
N GLU A 199 -25.94 6.04 7.06
CA GLU A 199 -26.78 5.06 7.77
C GLU A 199 -26.55 3.61 7.28
N ALA A 200 -26.25 3.44 5.99
CA ALA A 200 -25.99 2.14 5.38
C ALA A 200 -24.66 2.15 4.63
N GLU A 201 -23.61 1.65 5.28
CA GLU A 201 -22.27 1.51 4.70
C GLU A 201 -21.95 0.09 4.25
N THR A 202 -21.13 -0.02 3.20
CA THR A 202 -20.61 -1.31 2.74
C THR A 202 -19.63 -1.89 3.76
N LEU A 203 -19.40 -3.21 3.70
CA LEU A 203 -18.39 -3.83 4.56
C LEU A 203 -17.00 -3.25 4.29
N ASN A 204 -16.68 -2.93 3.04
CA ASN A 204 -15.41 -2.33 2.64
C ASN A 204 -15.19 -0.96 3.31
N PHE A 205 -16.22 -0.13 3.34
CA PHE A 205 -16.18 1.15 4.06
C PHE A 205 -15.94 0.94 5.55
N LYS A 206 -16.70 0.04 6.18
CA LYS A 206 -16.59 -0.21 7.63
C LYS A 206 -15.20 -0.69 8.03
N VAL A 207 -14.58 -1.55 7.22
CA VAL A 207 -13.21 -2.02 7.46
C VAL A 207 -12.20 -0.89 7.35
N LEU A 208 -12.31 -0.02 6.34
CA LEU A 208 -11.45 1.16 6.24
C LEU A 208 -11.64 2.09 7.44
N TYR A 209 -12.89 2.40 7.77
CA TYR A 209 -13.24 3.31 8.85
C TYR A 209 -12.66 2.83 10.19
N ASP A 210 -12.82 1.54 10.49
CA ASP A 210 -12.23 0.95 11.68
C ASP A 210 -10.69 1.00 11.64
N ALA A 211 -10.06 0.74 10.49
CA ALA A 211 -8.61 0.82 10.37
C ALA A 211 -8.05 2.23 10.61
N ASP A 212 -8.75 3.26 10.13
CA ASP A 212 -8.38 4.66 10.38
C ASP A 212 -8.54 5.04 11.85
N TRP A 213 -9.67 4.64 12.46
CA TRP A 213 -9.87 4.80 13.89
C TRP A 213 -8.80 4.07 14.73
N LEU A 214 -8.37 2.87 14.37
CA LEU A 214 -7.27 2.18 15.08
C LEU A 214 -5.93 2.93 15.04
N VAL A 215 -5.75 3.90 14.15
CA VAL A 215 -4.59 4.79 14.19
C VAL A 215 -4.87 6.03 15.05
N ASN A 216 -6.02 6.66 14.85
CA ASN A 216 -6.37 7.94 15.48
C ASN A 216 -6.82 7.81 16.94
N PHE A 217 -7.35 6.66 17.33
CA PHE A 217 -7.99 6.44 18.64
C PHE A 217 -7.05 6.71 19.81
N LYS A 218 -5.77 6.33 19.69
CA LYS A 218 -4.78 6.58 20.75
C LYS A 218 -4.60 8.07 21.00
N ASP A 219 -4.55 8.88 19.95
CA ASP A 219 -4.30 10.32 20.07
C ASP A 219 -5.55 11.06 20.56
N GLU A 220 -6.74 10.60 20.18
CA GLU A 220 -8.01 11.21 20.61
C GLU A 220 -8.40 10.86 22.05
N TYR A 221 -8.14 9.63 22.50
CA TYR A 221 -8.64 9.11 23.79
C TYR A 221 -7.53 8.83 24.81
N ALA A 222 -6.30 9.33 24.60
CA ALA A 222 -5.14 9.12 25.49
C ALA A 222 -5.37 9.41 26.99
N ARG A 223 -6.37 10.24 27.33
CA ARG A 223 -6.64 10.72 28.69
C ARG A 223 -7.81 10.03 29.39
N TYR A 224 -8.49 9.11 28.71
CA TYR A 224 -9.69 8.46 29.22
C TYR A 224 -9.36 7.26 30.09
N HIS A 225 -10.22 6.95 31.06
CA HIS A 225 -10.12 5.73 31.86
C HIS A 225 -10.53 4.49 31.03
N LYS A 226 -10.10 3.30 31.47
CA LYS A 226 -10.32 2.05 30.70
C LYS A 226 -11.80 1.75 30.46
N GLU A 227 -12.64 2.06 31.44
CA GLU A 227 -14.09 1.87 31.36
C GLU A 227 -14.71 2.79 30.28
N GLU A 228 -14.28 4.04 30.22
CA GLU A 228 -14.73 5.02 29.22
C GLU A 228 -14.24 4.62 27.82
N VAL A 229 -12.99 4.16 27.70
CA VAL A 229 -12.42 3.63 26.45
C VAL A 229 -13.26 2.47 25.91
N SER A 230 -13.74 1.56 26.77
CA SER A 230 -14.59 0.46 26.33
C SER A 230 -15.92 0.93 25.74
N GLU A 231 -16.57 1.91 26.35
CA GLU A 231 -17.84 2.44 25.84
C GLU A 231 -17.65 3.16 24.49
N VAL A 232 -16.55 3.90 24.34
CA VAL A 232 -16.21 4.57 23.08
C VAL A 232 -15.94 3.54 21.99
N ILE A 233 -15.22 2.45 22.28
CA ILE A 233 -14.96 1.38 21.29
C ILE A 233 -16.27 0.80 20.76
N GLU A 234 -17.25 0.55 21.63
CA GLU A 234 -18.54 0.00 21.20
C GLU A 234 -19.33 0.93 20.27
N ARG A 235 -19.16 2.25 20.46
CA ARG A 235 -19.88 3.28 19.71
C ARG A 235 -19.20 3.63 18.39
N VAL A 236 -17.87 3.68 18.37
CA VAL A 236 -17.10 4.19 17.24
C VAL A 236 -16.82 3.11 16.20
N PHE A 237 -16.35 1.93 16.60
CA PHE A 237 -15.99 0.87 15.66
C PHE A 237 -17.23 0.18 15.09
N LEU A 238 -17.23 -0.04 13.78
CA LEU A 238 -18.38 -0.51 12.99
C LEU A 238 -18.38 -2.02 12.76
N THR A 239 -17.22 -2.66 12.74
CA THR A 239 -17.07 -4.12 12.55
C THR A 239 -16.83 -4.85 13.86
N LYS A 240 -17.11 -6.17 13.86
CA LYS A 240 -16.83 -7.00 15.02
C LYS A 240 -15.32 -7.13 15.24
N SER A 241 -14.56 -7.36 14.17
CA SER A 241 -13.10 -7.47 14.25
C SER A 241 -12.44 -6.16 14.68
N GLY A 242 -12.97 -5.00 14.25
CA GLY A 242 -12.48 -3.68 14.64
C GLY A 242 -12.61 -3.45 16.14
N LYS A 243 -13.79 -3.77 16.69
CA LYS A 243 -14.01 -3.75 18.14
C LYS A 243 -13.08 -4.68 18.90
N GLU A 244 -12.92 -5.92 18.45
CA GLU A 244 -12.01 -6.89 19.08
C GLU A 244 -10.57 -6.37 19.09
N LEU A 245 -10.06 -5.92 17.95
CA LEU A 245 -8.69 -5.41 17.81
C LEU A 245 -8.47 -4.12 18.63
N ALA A 246 -9.46 -3.22 18.67
CA ALA A 246 -9.38 -2.02 19.51
C ALA A 246 -9.31 -2.36 21.00
N ARG A 247 -10.07 -3.36 21.49
CA ARG A 247 -9.99 -3.80 22.89
C ARG A 247 -8.62 -4.42 23.20
N GLU A 248 -8.07 -5.21 22.26
CA GLU A 248 -6.73 -5.78 22.38
C GLU A 248 -5.65 -4.71 22.50
N LEU A 249 -5.75 -3.62 21.71
CA LEU A 249 -4.74 -2.56 21.70
C LEU A 249 -4.85 -1.55 22.85
N TYR A 250 -6.07 -1.24 23.32
CA TYR A 250 -6.31 -0.10 24.21
C TYR A 250 -6.83 -0.45 25.60
N ILE A 251 -7.28 -1.68 25.84
CA ILE A 251 -7.83 -2.09 27.13
C ILE A 251 -6.98 -3.17 27.79
N LEU A 252 -6.63 -4.22 27.04
CA LEU A 252 -5.84 -5.33 27.56
C LEU A 252 -4.41 -4.85 27.86
N PRO A 253 -3.85 -5.17 29.05
CA PRO A 253 -2.44 -4.90 29.32
C PRO A 253 -1.54 -5.81 28.47
N GLU A 254 -0.38 -5.28 28.06
CA GLU A 254 0.74 -6.09 27.52
C GLU A 254 1.16 -7.21 28.49
#